data_AF-A0A3B9C178-F1
#
_entry.id   AF-A0A3B9C178-F1
#
_cell.length_a   1.000
_cell.length_b   1.000
_cell.length_c   1.000
_cell.angle_alpha   90.00
_cell.angle_beta   90.00
_cell.angle_gamma   90.00
#
_symmetry.space_group_name_H-M   'P 1'
#
loop_
_entity.id
_entity.type
_entity.pdbx_description
1 polymer ?
#
loop_
_entity_poly.entity_id
_entity_poly.type
_entity_poly.pdbx_seq_one_letter_code
_entity_poly.pdbx_strand_id
1 'polypeptide(L)'
;MSESDDPSSSDNIKFFLGYQVNQMWWRYFCWNYIGRQNDFQNIMGEPHTGNWVSGIKFLDKKRVGDLDKMPEGFRNNRARNELYFLPFILGLLGLIFHFQNDKRNAFIVTLLFFFTGLAIVIYLNNTPLQPRERDYAYAGATYAFAIWIGLGVMMVSDWLKKLNLGNMSPAIATVLCLSAVPVLMAIKEWDDHDRSRKTLALASAKNYLNSCEPNAILFTEGDNDTYPLWYAQEVEGIRTDVRLINISLLGIDWYIDQLSYKVNDAAPVPLIWKPEQYRGEKRNYIQYLDNKSIAQDKAVNLREILEFIGSDASGATLPTMDGSASNYFPTKNFFIPVDKNLIAQNKVLPANDTSTIADIVQFTLPNNVAYKNDLAILNILAANAWKRPIYFANSIDPDHYEGLQEYLQLEGLAFKLVPIRTPGSTPNTPLRVNTEKCMDLIMNKFEFGNADQQGIHYDQTNRRMLNTPRILAVQLADNLVRLNQKGDAIKVIEKVLKSISESSYPVMITQEDRTMILMADAAIKAGSIEISKKITDKLLKFVKEDIQYVATLKADHQKFKQDDLQFSLTALNFLANEAKMNGMPELAAGLEKEVQTLAKSVMF
;
A
#
# COMPACT_ATOMS: atom_id res chain seq x y z
N MET A 1 5.60 -3.66 28.83
CA MET A 1 6.63 -4.64 29.23
C MET A 1 7.94 -4.15 28.65
N SER A 2 9.04 -4.30 29.37
CA SER A 2 10.36 -4.05 28.77
C SER A 2 10.67 -5.16 27.75
N GLU A 3 11.58 -4.95 26.80
CA GLU A 3 11.97 -5.99 25.84
C GLU A 3 12.51 -7.27 26.51
N SER A 4 12.89 -7.21 27.78
CA SER A 4 13.43 -8.31 28.57
C SER A 4 12.39 -9.07 29.43
N ASP A 5 11.13 -8.65 29.46
CA ASP A 5 10.10 -9.32 30.26
C ASP A 5 9.34 -10.36 29.41
N ASP A 6 9.41 -11.64 29.80
CA ASP A 6 8.58 -12.67 29.18
C ASP A 6 7.09 -12.45 29.48
N PRO A 7 6.18 -12.56 28.49
CA PRO A 7 4.75 -12.41 28.71
C PRO A 7 4.22 -13.51 29.63
N SER A 8 3.49 -13.13 30.67
CA SER A 8 2.84 -14.11 31.55
C SER A 8 1.67 -14.80 30.85
N SER A 9 1.21 -15.94 31.37
CA SER A 9 -0.01 -16.59 30.86
C SER A 9 -1.24 -15.67 30.88
N SER A 10 -1.29 -14.73 31.84
CA SER A 10 -2.35 -13.71 31.92
C SER A 10 -2.26 -12.72 30.77
N ASP A 11 -1.05 -12.31 30.40
CA ASP A 11 -0.83 -11.40 29.28
C ASP A 11 -1.19 -12.06 27.95
N ASN A 12 -0.86 -13.34 27.78
CA ASN A 12 -1.27 -14.13 26.62
C ASN A 12 -2.80 -14.23 26.50
N ILE A 13 -3.51 -14.49 27.60
CA ILE A 13 -4.99 -14.54 27.58
C ILE A 13 -5.58 -13.17 27.28
N LYS A 14 -5.04 -12.08 27.86
CA LYS A 14 -5.49 -10.71 27.56
C LYS A 14 -5.27 -10.36 26.09
N PHE A 15 -4.13 -10.74 25.53
CA PHE A 15 -3.84 -10.54 24.11
C PHE A 15 -4.79 -11.35 23.22
N PHE A 16 -5.00 -12.63 23.53
CA PHE A 16 -5.94 -13.49 22.81
C PHE A 16 -7.35 -12.90 22.82
N LEU A 17 -7.90 -12.56 23.98
CA LEU A 17 -9.28 -12.04 24.09
C LEU A 17 -9.41 -10.62 23.53
N GLY A 18 -8.43 -9.76 23.79
CA GLY A 18 -8.47 -8.34 23.41
C GLY A 18 -8.15 -8.11 21.94
N TYR A 19 -7.02 -8.61 21.47
CA TYR A 19 -6.57 -8.41 20.09
C TYR A 19 -7.11 -9.50 19.16
N GLN A 20 -6.80 -10.77 19.41
CA GLN A 20 -7.10 -11.82 18.44
C GLN A 20 -8.61 -12.08 18.30
N VAL A 21 -9.35 -12.16 19.42
CA VAL A 21 -10.80 -12.36 19.40
C VAL A 21 -11.54 -11.06 19.14
N ASN A 22 -11.33 -10.03 19.95
CA ASN A 22 -12.14 -8.82 19.85
C ASN A 22 -11.75 -7.91 18.66
N GLN A 23 -10.46 -7.61 18.48
CA GLN A 23 -9.99 -6.75 17.38
C GLN A 23 -9.99 -7.44 16.01
N MET A 24 -9.52 -8.70 15.93
CA MET A 24 -9.34 -9.40 14.65
C MET A 24 -10.53 -10.24 14.21
N TRP A 25 -11.47 -10.58 15.10
CA TRP A 25 -12.66 -11.34 14.72
C TRP A 25 -13.95 -10.57 14.98
N TRP A 26 -14.15 -10.15 16.22
CA TRP A 26 -15.44 -9.59 16.64
C TRP A 26 -15.73 -8.25 15.98
N ARG A 27 -14.70 -7.44 15.76
CA ARG A 27 -14.79 -6.20 14.98
C ARG A 27 -15.29 -6.43 13.55
N TYR A 28 -14.69 -7.37 12.80
CA TYR A 28 -15.10 -7.69 11.43
C TYR A 28 -16.49 -8.29 11.37
N PHE A 29 -16.81 -9.18 12.30
CA PHE A 29 -18.15 -9.73 12.38
C PHE A 29 -19.18 -8.62 12.62
N CYS A 30 -18.91 -7.70 13.54
CA CYS A 30 -19.78 -6.57 13.82
C CYS A 30 -19.90 -5.58 12.65
N TRP A 31 -18.86 -5.40 11.81
CA TRP A 31 -18.97 -4.58 10.60
C TRP A 31 -20.14 -4.99 9.71
N ASN A 32 -20.32 -6.30 9.53
CA ASN A 32 -21.32 -6.86 8.62
C ASN A 32 -22.76 -6.82 9.19
N TYR A 33 -22.92 -6.76 10.52
CA TYR A 33 -24.23 -6.99 11.15
C TYR A 33 -24.69 -5.91 12.13
N ILE A 34 -23.79 -4.99 12.51
CA ILE A 34 -24.06 -3.84 13.38
C ILE A 34 -23.74 -2.55 12.63
N GLY A 35 -22.61 -2.53 11.92
CA GLY A 35 -22.16 -1.43 11.09
C GLY A 35 -20.67 -1.14 11.24
N ARG A 36 -20.15 -0.29 10.36
CA ARG A 36 -18.72 0.00 10.17
C ARG A 36 -18.46 1.49 10.28
N GLN A 37 -17.36 1.88 10.93
CA GLN A 37 -16.97 3.27 11.15
C GLN A 37 -16.42 3.91 9.88
N ASN A 38 -15.49 3.20 9.22
CA ASN A 38 -14.86 3.52 7.94
C ASN A 38 -13.98 2.34 7.52
N ASP A 39 -13.32 2.46 6.37
CA ASP A 39 -12.46 1.45 5.77
C ASP A 39 -10.95 1.68 5.99
N PHE A 40 -10.56 2.64 6.81
CA PHE A 40 -9.17 2.77 7.20
C PHE A 40 -8.78 1.61 8.10
N GLN A 41 -7.64 1.00 7.81
CA GLN A 41 -7.12 -0.10 8.59
C GLN A 41 -6.91 0.31 10.04
N ASN A 42 -7.32 -0.58 10.94
CA ASN A 42 -7.08 -0.45 12.35
C ASN A 42 -6.06 -1.50 12.79
N ILE A 43 -4.88 -1.04 13.20
CA ILE A 43 -3.71 -1.86 13.48
C ILE A 43 -3.60 -2.14 14.98
N MET A 44 -3.77 -1.11 15.82
CA MET A 44 -3.51 -1.18 17.25
C MET A 44 -4.74 -0.87 18.12
N GLY A 45 -5.93 -0.76 17.52
CA GLY A 45 -7.14 -0.35 18.23
C GLY A 45 -7.38 1.16 18.14
N GLU A 46 -6.93 1.81 17.06
CA GLU A 46 -7.08 3.25 16.89
C GLU A 46 -8.57 3.65 16.99
N PRO A 47 -8.91 4.74 17.68
CA PRO A 47 -10.31 5.10 17.91
C PRO A 47 -11.06 5.58 16.64
N HIS A 48 -10.31 6.01 15.63
CA HIS A 48 -10.80 6.74 14.46
C HIS A 48 -10.81 5.93 13.17
N THR A 49 -10.22 4.74 13.15
CA THR A 49 -10.13 3.89 11.95
C THR A 49 -10.82 2.55 12.19
N GLY A 50 -11.51 2.00 11.19
CA GLY A 50 -11.89 0.60 11.15
C GLY A 50 -12.70 0.04 12.33
N ASN A 51 -13.30 0.84 13.21
CA ASN A 51 -14.14 0.27 14.28
C ASN A 51 -15.50 -0.18 13.72
N TRP A 52 -16.23 -0.98 14.49
CA TRP A 52 -17.66 -1.14 14.26
C TRP A 52 -18.43 -0.03 14.98
N VAL A 53 -19.51 0.46 14.35
CA VAL A 53 -20.45 1.44 14.92
C VAL A 53 -21.87 1.02 14.60
N SER A 54 -22.81 1.37 15.47
CA SER A 54 -24.20 0.95 15.32
C SER A 54 -25.08 1.99 14.63
N GLY A 55 -24.71 3.26 14.68
CA GLY A 55 -25.58 4.39 14.35
C GLY A 55 -26.43 4.86 15.55
N ILE A 56 -26.31 4.20 16.71
CA ILE A 56 -26.94 4.62 17.95
C ILE A 56 -25.94 5.50 18.71
N LYS A 57 -26.04 6.82 18.51
CA LYS A 57 -25.05 7.82 18.94
C LYS A 57 -24.53 7.64 20.37
N PHE A 58 -25.39 7.40 21.35
CA PHE A 58 -24.98 7.29 22.75
C PHE A 58 -24.22 5.98 23.07
N LEU A 59 -24.44 4.91 22.31
CA LEU A 59 -23.69 3.66 22.43
C LEU A 59 -22.32 3.81 21.77
N ASP A 60 -22.31 4.35 20.55
CA ASP A 60 -21.09 4.54 19.77
C ASP A 60 -20.14 5.54 20.46
N LYS A 61 -20.68 6.64 21.00
CA LYS A 61 -19.90 7.67 21.71
C LYS A 61 -19.13 7.14 22.91
N LYS A 62 -19.64 6.11 23.59
CA LYS A 62 -18.94 5.47 24.72
C LYS A 62 -17.74 4.62 24.29
N ARG A 63 -17.68 4.20 23.02
CA ARG A 63 -16.61 3.37 22.46
C ARG A 63 -15.61 4.20 21.66
N VAL A 64 -16.10 4.97 20.70
CA VAL A 64 -15.30 5.65 19.67
C VAL A 64 -15.41 7.17 19.72
N GLY A 65 -15.99 7.74 20.79
CA GLY A 65 -16.19 9.18 20.92
C GLY A 65 -17.24 9.76 19.97
N ASP A 66 -17.28 11.09 19.91
CA ASP A 66 -18.33 11.83 19.21
C ASP A 66 -18.05 11.89 17.70
N LEU A 67 -18.66 10.95 16.95
CA LEU A 67 -18.48 10.84 15.50
C LEU A 67 -18.92 12.11 14.74
N ASP A 68 -19.76 12.97 15.31
CA ASP A 68 -20.15 14.22 14.66
C ASP A 68 -19.00 15.25 14.65
N LYS A 69 -18.04 15.13 15.57
CA LYS A 69 -16.84 15.98 15.66
C LYS A 69 -15.62 15.40 14.95
N MET A 70 -15.70 14.16 14.47
CA MET A 70 -14.64 13.49 13.73
C MET A 70 -14.28 14.26 12.45
N PRO A 71 -12.99 14.30 12.05
CA PRO A 71 -12.58 14.92 10.80
C PRO A 71 -13.38 14.44 9.59
N GLU A 72 -13.71 15.37 8.69
CA GLU A 72 -14.58 15.10 7.54
C GLU A 72 -14.14 13.89 6.71
N GLY A 73 -12.82 13.73 6.49
CA GLY A 73 -12.25 12.63 5.72
C GLY A 73 -12.50 11.24 6.33
N PHE A 74 -12.66 11.14 7.66
CA PHE A 74 -13.06 9.90 8.33
C PHE A 74 -14.57 9.78 8.46
N ARG A 75 -15.24 10.89 8.80
CA ARG A 75 -16.67 10.92 9.13
C ARG A 75 -17.56 10.64 7.92
N ASN A 76 -17.18 11.17 6.75
CA ASN A 76 -17.93 11.06 5.50
C ASN A 76 -17.40 9.92 4.60
N ASN A 77 -16.68 8.96 5.19
CA ASN A 77 -16.22 7.79 4.47
C ASN A 77 -17.44 6.96 4.01
N ARG A 78 -17.44 6.52 2.74
CA ARG A 78 -18.55 5.74 2.18
C ARG A 78 -18.74 4.38 2.82
N ALA A 79 -17.67 3.77 3.32
CA ALA A 79 -17.75 2.52 4.05
C ALA A 79 -18.27 2.70 5.50
N ARG A 80 -18.79 3.89 5.83
CA ARG A 80 -19.47 4.13 7.11
C ARG A 80 -20.91 3.67 7.00
N ASN A 81 -21.15 2.47 7.52
CA ASN A 81 -22.44 1.79 7.43
C ASN A 81 -23.05 1.70 8.83
N GLU A 82 -24.31 2.13 8.99
CA GLU A 82 -25.02 2.13 10.27
C GLU A 82 -26.24 1.22 10.16
N LEU A 83 -26.16 0.01 10.74
CA LEU A 83 -27.17 -1.04 10.61
C LEU A 83 -28.04 -1.21 11.87
N TYR A 84 -27.81 -0.39 12.90
CA TYR A 84 -28.63 -0.27 14.11
C TYR A 84 -28.87 -1.61 14.84
N PHE A 85 -27.92 -2.56 14.74
CA PHE A 85 -28.01 -3.94 15.24
C PHE A 85 -29.11 -4.80 14.59
N LEU A 86 -29.84 -4.32 13.58
CA LEU A 86 -31.00 -5.04 13.04
C LEU A 86 -30.62 -6.40 12.42
N PRO A 87 -29.59 -6.51 11.55
CA PRO A 87 -29.14 -7.81 11.04
C PRO A 87 -28.65 -8.73 12.17
N PHE A 88 -27.88 -8.18 13.12
CA PHE A 88 -27.35 -8.92 14.26
C PHE A 88 -28.46 -9.52 15.14
N ILE A 89 -29.46 -8.71 15.52
CA ILE A 89 -30.60 -9.17 16.32
C ILE A 89 -31.39 -10.23 15.57
N LEU A 90 -31.69 -10.03 14.28
CA LEU A 90 -32.44 -11.01 13.50
C LEU A 90 -31.70 -12.35 13.39
N GLY A 91 -30.38 -12.32 13.22
CA GLY A 91 -29.53 -13.53 13.26
C GLY A 91 -29.58 -14.24 14.62
N LEU A 92 -29.52 -13.51 15.74
CA LEU A 92 -29.69 -14.12 17.06
C LEU A 92 -31.07 -14.75 17.26
N LEU A 93 -32.14 -14.13 16.77
CA LEU A 93 -33.48 -14.71 16.81
C LEU A 93 -33.54 -16.02 16.03
N GLY A 94 -32.89 -16.09 14.87
CA GLY A 94 -32.85 -17.31 14.08
C GLY A 94 -31.96 -18.39 14.68
N LEU A 95 -30.88 -18.03 15.36
CA LEU A 95 -30.08 -18.97 16.16
C LEU A 95 -30.95 -19.62 17.25
N ILE A 96 -31.69 -18.80 18.01
CA ILE A 96 -32.62 -19.28 19.05
C ILE A 96 -33.69 -20.20 18.42
N PHE A 97 -34.31 -19.77 17.33
CA PHE A 97 -35.32 -20.55 16.63
C PHE A 97 -34.77 -21.89 16.14
N HIS A 98 -33.57 -21.90 15.56
CA HIS A 98 -32.92 -23.10 15.07
C HIS A 98 -32.72 -24.10 16.22
N PHE A 99 -32.20 -23.68 17.37
CA PHE A 99 -32.01 -24.56 18.53
C PHE A 99 -33.32 -25.04 19.17
N GLN A 100 -34.40 -24.27 19.08
CA GLN A 100 -35.71 -24.66 19.58
C GLN A 100 -36.37 -25.73 18.71
N ASN A 101 -36.16 -25.69 17.39
CA ASN A 101 -36.88 -26.53 16.43
C ASN A 101 -36.04 -27.70 15.88
N ASP A 102 -34.72 -27.53 15.72
CA ASP A 102 -33.82 -28.56 15.20
C ASP A 102 -32.41 -28.43 15.81
N LYS A 103 -32.22 -29.05 16.97
CA LYS A 103 -30.97 -29.01 17.72
C LYS A 103 -29.78 -29.61 16.95
N ARG A 104 -30.03 -30.64 16.13
CA ARG A 104 -28.96 -31.36 15.42
C ARG A 104 -28.38 -30.47 14.33
N ASN A 105 -29.23 -29.90 13.49
CA ASN A 105 -28.78 -29.01 12.43
C ASN A 105 -28.29 -27.67 13.00
N ALA A 106 -28.89 -27.18 14.09
CA ALA A 106 -28.39 -25.99 14.79
C ALA A 106 -26.95 -26.17 15.26
N PHE A 107 -26.63 -27.35 15.81
CA PHE A 107 -25.28 -27.69 16.20
C PHE A 107 -24.31 -27.73 15.02
N ILE A 108 -24.70 -28.32 13.89
CA ILE A 108 -23.87 -28.37 12.67
C ILE A 108 -23.56 -26.96 12.15
N VAL A 109 -24.57 -26.08 12.06
CA VAL A 109 -24.35 -24.68 11.62
C VAL A 109 -23.50 -23.91 12.64
N THR A 110 -23.65 -24.20 13.94
CA THR A 110 -22.80 -23.62 14.98
C THR A 110 -21.34 -24.05 14.84
N LEU A 111 -21.08 -25.32 14.52
CA LEU A 111 -19.73 -25.79 14.23
C LEU A 111 -19.16 -25.09 13.00
N LEU A 112 -19.95 -24.94 11.92
CA LEU A 112 -19.52 -24.18 10.75
C LEU A 112 -19.13 -22.75 11.14
N PHE A 113 -20.01 -22.04 11.85
CA PHE A 113 -19.75 -20.68 12.35
C PHE A 113 -18.48 -20.59 13.20
N PHE A 114 -18.27 -21.53 14.11
CA PHE A 114 -17.10 -21.57 14.98
C PHE A 114 -15.81 -21.85 14.20
N PHE A 115 -15.80 -22.89 13.37
CA PHE A 115 -14.60 -23.33 12.65
C PHE A 115 -14.18 -22.37 11.53
N THR A 116 -15.13 -21.65 10.95
CA THR A 116 -14.86 -20.64 9.92
C THR A 116 -14.78 -19.21 10.48
N GLY A 117 -14.78 -19.08 11.81
CA GLY A 117 -14.68 -17.81 12.52
C GLY A 117 -13.63 -17.86 13.62
N LEU A 118 -14.07 -18.06 14.86
CA LEU A 118 -13.19 -18.07 16.04
C LEU A 118 -12.04 -19.09 15.96
N ALA A 119 -12.23 -20.26 15.36
CA ALA A 119 -11.15 -21.24 15.25
C ALA A 119 -10.04 -20.78 14.27
N ILE A 120 -10.41 -20.02 13.23
CA ILE A 120 -9.44 -19.42 12.30
C ILE A 120 -8.51 -18.44 13.04
N VAL A 121 -9.02 -17.71 14.03
CA VAL A 121 -8.21 -16.81 14.86
C VAL A 121 -7.09 -17.58 15.57
N ILE A 122 -7.43 -18.76 16.14
CA ILE A 122 -6.46 -19.62 16.82
C ILE A 122 -5.43 -20.16 15.82
N TYR A 123 -5.90 -20.60 14.65
CA TYR A 123 -5.04 -21.17 13.61
C TYR A 123 -4.07 -20.14 13.00
N LEU A 124 -4.58 -18.96 12.62
CA LEU A 124 -3.78 -17.89 12.03
C LEU A 124 -2.87 -17.22 13.06
N ASN A 125 -3.21 -17.31 14.35
CA ASN A 125 -2.48 -16.69 15.45
C ASN A 125 -2.10 -15.23 15.12
N ASN A 126 -3.09 -14.43 14.72
CA ASN A 126 -2.84 -13.11 14.15
C ASN A 126 -2.06 -12.21 15.12
N THR A 127 -0.98 -11.63 14.62
CA THR A 127 -0.16 -10.64 15.32
C THR A 127 -0.62 -9.21 15.02
N PRO A 128 -0.25 -8.21 15.86
CA PRO A 128 -0.29 -6.80 15.48
C PRO A 128 0.47 -6.52 14.19
N LEU A 129 0.26 -5.35 13.60
CA LEU A 129 0.96 -4.88 12.38
C LEU A 129 0.68 -5.74 11.14
N GLN A 130 -0.55 -6.22 10.98
CA GLN A 130 -0.95 -6.81 9.70
C GLN A 130 -0.85 -5.76 8.59
N PRO A 131 -0.50 -6.13 7.34
CA PRO A 131 -0.33 -5.16 6.25
C PRO A 131 -1.64 -4.57 5.72
N ARG A 132 -2.77 -5.24 6.02
CA ARG A 132 -4.14 -4.86 5.67
C ARG A 132 -5.16 -5.59 6.53
N GLU A 133 -6.42 -5.17 6.45
CA GLU A 133 -7.53 -5.87 7.09
C GLU A 133 -7.71 -7.29 6.51
N ARG A 134 -8.11 -8.25 7.37
CA ARG A 134 -8.26 -9.68 7.05
C ARG A 134 -9.68 -10.22 7.23
N ASP A 135 -10.68 -9.36 7.12
CA ASP A 135 -12.10 -9.72 7.17
C ASP A 135 -12.48 -10.85 6.20
N TYR A 136 -11.85 -10.92 5.03
CA TYR A 136 -12.05 -11.99 4.04
C TYR A 136 -11.76 -13.41 4.55
N ALA A 137 -10.88 -13.57 5.56
CA ALA A 137 -10.56 -14.88 6.14
C ALA A 137 -11.78 -15.51 6.85
N TYR A 138 -12.80 -14.71 7.14
CA TYR A 138 -13.93 -15.02 7.99
C TYR A 138 -15.26 -15.17 7.22
N ALA A 139 -15.20 -15.16 5.88
CA ALA A 139 -16.38 -15.22 5.01
C ALA A 139 -17.26 -16.48 5.25
N GLY A 140 -16.67 -17.60 5.67
CA GLY A 140 -17.45 -18.80 5.98
C GLY A 140 -18.40 -18.60 7.16
N ALA A 141 -18.00 -17.83 8.16
CA ALA A 141 -18.81 -17.62 9.34
C ALA A 141 -19.88 -16.55 9.11
N THR A 142 -19.65 -15.60 8.20
CA THR A 142 -20.73 -14.72 7.73
C THR A 142 -21.79 -15.52 6.95
N TYR A 143 -21.42 -16.51 6.13
CA TYR A 143 -22.40 -17.41 5.51
C TYR A 143 -23.22 -18.20 6.53
N ALA A 144 -22.58 -18.73 7.58
CA ALA A 144 -23.30 -19.42 8.66
C ALA A 144 -24.28 -18.50 9.39
N PHE A 145 -23.90 -17.26 9.67
CA PHE A 145 -24.79 -16.29 10.33
C PHE A 145 -25.94 -15.84 9.42
N ALA A 146 -25.73 -15.74 8.11
CA ALA A 146 -26.79 -15.43 7.15
C ALA A 146 -27.91 -16.48 7.13
N ILE A 147 -27.58 -17.77 7.35
CA ILE A 147 -28.58 -18.83 7.54
C ILE A 147 -29.47 -18.50 8.74
N TRP A 148 -28.87 -18.10 9.86
CA TRP A 148 -29.63 -17.71 11.04
C TRP A 148 -30.43 -16.42 10.80
N ILE A 149 -29.93 -15.43 10.07
CA ILE A 149 -30.76 -14.27 9.69
C ILE A 149 -32.04 -14.71 8.95
N GLY A 150 -31.93 -15.65 8.01
CA GLY A 150 -33.09 -16.23 7.32
C GLY A 150 -34.05 -16.96 8.27
N LEU A 151 -33.53 -17.80 9.17
CA LEU A 151 -34.34 -18.49 10.18
C LEU A 151 -34.98 -17.52 11.20
N GLY A 152 -34.39 -16.35 11.42
CA GLY A 152 -34.94 -15.30 12.28
C GLY A 152 -36.32 -14.83 11.83
N VAL A 153 -36.58 -14.86 10.51
CA VAL A 153 -37.90 -14.54 9.95
C VAL A 153 -38.98 -15.50 10.46
N MET A 154 -38.63 -16.78 10.67
CA MET A 154 -39.56 -17.77 11.22
C MET A 154 -39.91 -17.46 12.67
N MET A 155 -38.93 -17.03 13.48
CA MET A 155 -39.17 -16.61 14.86
C MET A 155 -40.10 -15.41 14.95
N VAL A 156 -39.86 -14.39 14.10
CA VAL A 156 -40.72 -13.20 14.03
C VAL A 156 -42.14 -13.58 13.59
N SER A 157 -42.27 -14.47 12.60
CA SER A 157 -43.57 -15.01 12.18
C SER A 157 -44.33 -15.67 13.33
N ASP A 158 -43.65 -16.49 14.14
CA ASP A 158 -44.28 -17.15 15.29
C ASP A 158 -44.70 -16.17 16.38
N TRP A 159 -43.95 -15.09 16.59
CA TRP A 159 -44.38 -14.01 17.49
C TRP A 159 -45.58 -13.24 16.96
N LEU A 160 -45.62 -12.93 15.66
CA LEU A 160 -46.77 -12.27 15.04
C LEU A 160 -48.04 -13.12 15.08
N LYS A 161 -47.92 -14.45 14.94
CA LYS A 161 -49.05 -15.37 15.15
C LYS A 161 -49.64 -15.26 16.56
N LYS A 162 -48.80 -15.07 17.59
CA LYS A 162 -49.26 -14.86 18.98
C LYS A 162 -49.97 -13.53 19.19
N LEU A 163 -49.81 -12.57 18.29
CA LEU A 163 -50.50 -11.28 18.30
C LEU A 163 -51.82 -11.28 17.52
N ASN A 164 -52.41 -12.46 17.26
CA ASN A 164 -53.67 -12.65 16.52
C ASN A 164 -53.66 -12.14 15.05
N LEU A 165 -52.49 -12.01 14.42
CA LEU A 165 -52.37 -11.68 12.99
C LEU A 165 -52.62 -12.88 12.04
N GLY A 166 -52.91 -14.05 12.61
CA GLY A 166 -53.43 -15.22 11.90
C GLY A 166 -52.55 -15.71 10.75
N ASN A 167 -53.20 -16.11 9.64
CA ASN A 167 -52.54 -16.70 8.47
C ASN A 167 -51.63 -15.72 7.69
N MET A 168 -51.72 -14.41 7.97
CA MET A 168 -50.89 -13.39 7.32
C MET A 168 -49.52 -13.23 8.00
N SER A 169 -49.32 -13.75 9.22
CA SER A 169 -48.08 -13.58 9.98
C SER A 169 -46.79 -13.92 9.23
N PRO A 170 -46.70 -15.02 8.44
CA PRO A 170 -45.49 -15.31 7.67
C PRO A 170 -45.20 -14.27 6.58
N ALA A 171 -46.23 -13.78 5.90
CA ALA A 171 -46.08 -12.75 4.88
C ALA A 171 -45.66 -11.41 5.50
N ILE A 172 -46.30 -11.02 6.62
CA ILE A 172 -45.96 -9.79 7.35
C ILE A 172 -44.52 -9.87 7.88
N ALA A 173 -44.12 -10.99 8.51
CA ALA A 173 -42.77 -11.21 9.00
C ALA A 173 -41.74 -11.07 7.87
N THR A 174 -42.01 -11.70 6.73
CA THR A 174 -41.12 -11.64 5.56
C THR A 174 -40.93 -10.21 5.08
N VAL A 175 -42.02 -9.46 4.87
CA VAL A 175 -41.94 -8.05 4.42
C VAL A 175 -41.22 -7.18 5.45
N LEU A 176 -41.53 -7.33 6.74
CA LEU A 176 -40.91 -6.59 7.82
C LEU A 176 -39.40 -6.86 7.89
N CYS A 177 -39.00 -8.13 7.90
CA CYS A 177 -37.60 -8.53 8.01
C CYS A 177 -36.79 -8.17 6.74
N LEU A 178 -37.36 -8.32 5.55
CA LEU A 178 -36.72 -7.88 4.29
C LEU A 178 -36.47 -6.37 4.31
N SER A 179 -37.45 -5.59 4.78
CA SER A 179 -37.33 -4.13 4.87
C SER A 179 -36.32 -3.70 5.94
N ALA A 180 -36.32 -4.35 7.10
CA ALA A 180 -35.48 -3.98 8.23
C ALA A 180 -34.01 -4.41 8.06
N VAL A 181 -33.73 -5.46 7.28
CA VAL A 181 -32.38 -6.05 7.16
C VAL A 181 -31.85 -5.93 5.73
N PRO A 182 -32.20 -6.77 4.73
CA PRO A 182 -31.67 -6.65 3.37
C PRO A 182 -31.83 -5.28 2.71
N VAL A 183 -33.00 -4.63 2.81
CA VAL A 183 -33.21 -3.30 2.21
C VAL A 183 -32.37 -2.24 2.92
N LEU A 184 -32.27 -2.29 4.25
CA LEU A 184 -31.39 -1.39 5.00
C LEU A 184 -29.94 -1.57 4.61
N MET A 185 -29.44 -2.81 4.57
CA MET A 185 -28.07 -3.12 4.15
C MET A 185 -27.82 -2.63 2.72
N ALA A 186 -28.75 -2.86 1.79
CA ALA A 186 -28.64 -2.32 0.45
C ALA A 186 -28.57 -0.78 0.44
N ILE A 187 -29.42 -0.07 1.21
CA ILE A 187 -29.37 1.40 1.25
C ILE A 187 -28.07 1.92 1.86
N LYS A 188 -27.54 1.24 2.88
CA LYS A 188 -26.38 1.70 3.64
C LYS A 188 -25.04 1.28 3.05
N GLU A 189 -24.99 0.21 2.27
CA GLU A 189 -23.74 -0.43 1.83
C GLU A 189 -23.63 -0.52 0.30
N TRP A 190 -24.55 0.07 -0.48
CA TRP A 190 -24.46 -0.03 -1.94
C TRP A 190 -23.30 0.81 -2.51
N ASP A 191 -23.04 1.97 -1.94
CA ASP A 191 -22.09 2.94 -2.51
C ASP A 191 -20.63 2.63 -2.21
N ASP A 192 -20.33 1.82 -1.18
CA ASP A 192 -19.00 1.25 -0.91
C ASP A 192 -18.79 -0.13 -1.58
N HIS A 193 -19.86 -0.85 -1.92
CA HIS A 193 -19.79 -2.13 -2.64
C HIS A 193 -19.87 -2.00 -4.17
N ASP A 194 -20.37 -0.88 -4.71
CA ASP A 194 -20.41 -0.64 -6.15
C ASP A 194 -18.99 -0.46 -6.73
N ARG A 195 -18.57 -1.45 -7.53
CA ARG A 195 -17.27 -1.45 -8.25
C ARG A 195 -17.42 -1.18 -9.74
N SER A 196 -18.62 -0.91 -10.25
CA SER A 196 -18.92 -0.81 -11.69
C SER A 196 -18.08 0.23 -12.44
N ARG A 197 -17.67 1.30 -11.73
CA ARG A 197 -16.86 2.40 -12.28
C ARG A 197 -15.42 2.44 -11.77
N LYS A 198 -15.00 1.42 -11.02
CA LYS A 198 -13.71 1.38 -10.33
C LYS A 198 -12.60 0.83 -11.25
N THR A 199 -12.00 1.70 -12.05
CA THR A 199 -11.03 1.33 -13.11
C THR A 199 -9.56 1.55 -12.72
N LEU A 200 -9.30 1.91 -11.46
CA LEU A 200 -7.96 2.33 -11.01
C LEU A 200 -6.87 1.27 -11.18
N ALA A 201 -7.15 -0.01 -10.92
CA ALA A 201 -6.14 -1.05 -11.07
C ALA A 201 -5.60 -1.11 -12.51
N LEU A 202 -6.51 -1.08 -13.50
CA LEU A 202 -6.13 -1.05 -14.92
C LEU A 202 -5.45 0.27 -15.31
N ALA A 203 -5.95 1.41 -14.81
CA ALA A 203 -5.34 2.72 -15.08
C ALA A 203 -3.90 2.78 -14.57
N SER A 204 -3.64 2.32 -13.34
CA SER A 204 -2.29 2.23 -12.78
C SER A 204 -1.40 1.31 -13.60
N ALA A 205 -1.90 0.13 -13.99
CA ALA A 205 -1.15 -0.80 -14.84
C ALA A 205 -0.73 -0.17 -16.17
N LYS A 206 -1.66 0.52 -16.86
CA LYS A 206 -1.36 1.28 -18.08
C LYS A 206 -0.30 2.35 -17.84
N ASN A 207 -0.36 3.08 -16.73
CA ASN A 207 0.59 4.14 -16.43
C ASN A 207 2.01 3.60 -16.23
N TYR A 208 2.17 2.49 -15.50
CA TYR A 208 3.48 1.80 -15.37
C TYR A 208 4.00 1.29 -16.71
N LEU A 209 3.15 0.61 -17.50
CA LEU A 209 3.54 0.09 -18.81
C LEU A 209 3.93 1.24 -19.77
N ASN A 210 3.16 2.33 -19.82
CA ASN A 210 3.43 3.51 -20.65
C ASN A 210 4.66 4.30 -20.18
N SER A 211 5.09 4.13 -18.93
CA SER A 211 6.35 4.70 -18.43
C SER A 211 7.57 4.01 -19.05
N CYS A 212 7.44 2.73 -19.42
CA CYS A 212 8.53 1.92 -19.95
C CYS A 212 8.72 2.09 -21.47
N GLU A 213 9.97 2.06 -21.92
CA GLU A 213 10.30 1.97 -23.35
C GLU A 213 9.93 0.61 -23.98
N PRO A 214 9.85 0.51 -25.31
CA PRO A 214 9.60 -0.76 -25.99
C PRO A 214 10.60 -1.86 -25.60
N ASN A 215 10.12 -3.09 -25.46
CA ASN A 215 10.91 -4.29 -25.13
C ASN A 215 11.65 -4.23 -23.77
N ALA A 216 11.23 -3.33 -22.87
CA ALA A 216 11.80 -3.17 -21.55
C ALA A 216 11.63 -4.42 -20.67
N ILE A 217 12.49 -4.54 -19.66
CA ILE A 217 12.28 -5.40 -18.49
C ILE A 217 11.83 -4.48 -17.35
N LEU A 218 10.69 -4.76 -16.73
CA LEU A 218 10.16 -4.02 -15.59
C LEU A 218 10.12 -4.95 -14.37
N PHE A 219 10.94 -4.63 -13.37
CA PHE A 219 10.88 -5.26 -12.06
C PHE A 219 9.77 -4.63 -11.22
N THR A 220 8.93 -5.48 -10.63
CA THR A 220 7.79 -5.13 -9.78
C THR A 220 7.84 -5.92 -8.48
N GLU A 221 7.05 -5.55 -7.48
CA GLU A 221 7.05 -6.24 -6.19
C GLU A 221 5.62 -6.52 -5.71
N GLY A 222 5.39 -7.73 -5.18
CA GLY A 222 4.10 -8.09 -4.61
C GLY A 222 2.95 -8.24 -5.63
N ASP A 223 1.77 -8.52 -5.08
CA ASP A 223 0.54 -8.79 -5.82
C ASP A 223 -0.14 -7.51 -6.34
N ASN A 224 -0.21 -6.47 -5.51
CA ASN A 224 -0.92 -5.22 -5.83
C ASN A 224 -0.29 -4.45 -7.02
N ASP A 225 1.01 -4.60 -7.24
CA ASP A 225 1.70 -3.98 -8.38
C ASP A 225 1.64 -4.88 -9.61
N THR A 226 1.96 -6.16 -9.44
CA THR A 226 2.19 -7.09 -10.56
C THR A 226 0.89 -7.58 -11.20
N TYR A 227 -0.12 -7.94 -10.40
CA TYR A 227 -1.31 -8.62 -10.94
C TYR A 227 -2.14 -7.71 -11.86
N PRO A 228 -2.33 -6.40 -11.57
CA PRO A 228 -2.95 -5.49 -12.52
C PRO A 228 -2.16 -5.38 -13.84
N LEU A 229 -0.83 -5.46 -13.79
CA LEU A 229 0.02 -5.41 -14.98
C LEU A 229 -0.12 -6.67 -15.83
N TRP A 230 -0.13 -7.86 -15.22
CA TRP A 230 -0.44 -9.10 -15.92
C TRP A 230 -1.84 -9.09 -16.52
N TYR A 231 -2.85 -8.62 -15.77
CA TYR A 231 -4.20 -8.46 -16.32
C TYR A 231 -4.19 -7.55 -17.57
N ALA A 232 -3.51 -6.41 -17.50
CA ALA A 232 -3.43 -5.48 -18.63
C ALA A 232 -2.75 -6.10 -19.86
N GLN A 233 -1.78 -6.99 -19.68
CA GLN A 233 -1.13 -7.69 -20.79
C GLN A 233 -1.97 -8.86 -21.31
N GLU A 234 -2.40 -9.77 -20.44
CA GLU A 234 -3.03 -11.04 -20.81
C GLU A 234 -4.49 -10.90 -21.25
N VAL A 235 -5.20 -9.91 -20.71
CA VAL A 235 -6.63 -9.69 -21.01
C VAL A 235 -6.83 -8.49 -21.93
N GLU A 236 -6.18 -7.36 -21.64
CA GLU A 236 -6.40 -6.12 -22.39
C GLU A 236 -5.42 -5.94 -23.57
N GLY A 237 -4.39 -6.79 -23.69
CA GLY A 237 -3.41 -6.75 -24.79
C GLY A 237 -2.51 -5.51 -24.78
N ILE A 238 -2.30 -4.88 -23.63
CA ILE A 238 -1.59 -3.60 -23.51
C ILE A 238 -0.10 -3.86 -23.27
N ARG A 239 0.77 -3.31 -24.13
CA ARG A 239 2.24 -3.35 -23.97
C ARG A 239 2.76 -4.77 -23.67
N THR A 240 2.29 -5.74 -24.44
CA THR A 240 2.71 -7.15 -24.42
C THR A 240 4.20 -7.36 -24.72
N ASP A 241 4.90 -6.30 -25.14
CA ASP A 241 6.35 -6.25 -25.39
C ASP A 241 7.19 -6.06 -24.10
N VAL A 242 6.60 -5.52 -23.02
CA VAL A 242 7.32 -5.31 -21.75
C VAL A 242 7.37 -6.62 -20.98
N ARG A 243 8.56 -7.01 -20.50
CA ARG A 243 8.68 -8.19 -19.64
C ARG A 243 8.53 -7.79 -18.18
N LEU A 244 7.45 -8.25 -17.55
CA LEU A 244 7.20 -8.07 -16.12
C LEU A 244 7.92 -9.14 -15.30
N ILE A 245 8.64 -8.73 -14.25
CA ILE A 245 9.32 -9.62 -13.31
C ILE A 245 8.96 -9.23 -11.87
N ASN A 246 8.21 -10.08 -11.20
CA ASN A 246 7.87 -9.94 -9.79
C ASN A 246 9.01 -10.45 -8.91
N ILE A 247 9.66 -9.53 -8.19
CA ILE A 247 10.80 -9.82 -7.32
C ILE A 247 10.42 -10.82 -6.22
N SER A 248 9.21 -10.72 -5.66
CA SER A 248 8.72 -11.62 -4.60
C SER A 248 8.57 -13.08 -5.05
N LEU A 249 8.47 -13.32 -6.37
CA LEU A 249 8.46 -14.67 -6.95
C LEU A 249 9.83 -15.09 -7.50
N LEU A 250 10.78 -14.15 -7.60
CA LEU A 250 12.10 -14.34 -8.21
C LEU A 250 13.09 -15.17 -7.37
N GLY A 251 12.63 -15.74 -6.26
CA GLY A 251 13.33 -16.78 -5.51
C GLY A 251 12.88 -18.21 -5.83
N ILE A 252 11.91 -18.40 -6.72
CA ILE A 252 11.31 -19.72 -6.98
C ILE A 252 11.76 -20.26 -8.36
N ASP A 253 12.23 -21.50 -8.38
CA ASP A 253 12.82 -22.16 -9.56
C ASP A 253 11.97 -22.03 -10.83
N TRP A 254 10.68 -22.35 -10.74
CA TRP A 254 9.77 -22.33 -11.88
C TRP A 254 9.62 -20.91 -12.46
N TYR A 255 9.74 -19.88 -11.63
CA TYR A 255 9.60 -18.49 -12.05
C TYR A 255 10.87 -17.98 -12.74
N ILE A 256 12.05 -18.34 -12.22
CA ILE A 256 13.33 -18.07 -12.89
C ILE A 256 13.40 -18.81 -14.23
N ASP A 257 12.99 -20.09 -14.26
CA ASP A 257 12.92 -20.88 -15.49
C ASP A 257 12.00 -20.21 -16.53
N GLN A 258 10.89 -19.61 -16.08
CA GLN A 258 9.96 -18.90 -16.95
C GLN A 258 10.57 -17.72 -17.69
N LEU A 259 11.62 -17.10 -17.14
CA LEU A 259 12.33 -15.99 -17.77
C LEU A 259 13.07 -16.39 -19.05
N SER A 260 13.41 -17.67 -19.20
CA SER A 260 14.19 -18.18 -20.33
C SER A 260 13.41 -18.32 -21.65
N TYR A 261 12.07 -18.17 -21.63
CA TYR A 261 11.24 -18.24 -22.82
C TYR A 261 10.42 -16.97 -23.08
N LYS A 262 10.05 -16.80 -24.35
CA LYS A 262 9.23 -15.68 -24.84
C LYS A 262 7.83 -15.78 -24.21
N VAL A 263 7.30 -14.65 -23.71
CA VAL A 263 5.93 -14.53 -23.22
C VAL A 263 5.30 -13.35 -23.96
N ASN A 264 4.15 -13.56 -24.58
CA ASN A 264 3.53 -12.60 -25.50
C ASN A 264 4.52 -12.08 -26.54
N ASP A 265 4.72 -10.78 -26.66
CA ASP A 265 5.70 -10.18 -27.57
C ASP A 265 7.07 -9.93 -26.91
N ALA A 266 7.15 -10.07 -25.58
CA ALA A 266 8.36 -9.84 -24.81
C ALA A 266 9.38 -10.97 -25.00
N ALA A 267 10.59 -10.60 -25.45
CA ALA A 267 11.70 -11.54 -25.64
C ALA A 267 12.09 -12.24 -24.32
N PRO A 268 12.71 -13.44 -24.39
CA PRO A 268 13.37 -14.07 -23.25
C PRO A 268 14.30 -13.11 -22.51
N VAL A 269 14.37 -13.25 -21.19
CA VAL A 269 15.28 -12.49 -20.36
C VAL A 269 16.63 -13.21 -20.31
N PRO A 270 17.73 -12.52 -20.58
CA PRO A 270 19.04 -13.14 -20.52
C PRO A 270 19.44 -13.40 -19.05
N LEU A 271 20.06 -14.55 -18.80
CA LEU A 271 20.63 -14.96 -17.51
C LEU A 271 22.04 -15.51 -17.73
N ILE A 272 22.96 -15.28 -16.79
CA ILE A 272 24.29 -15.90 -16.78
C ILE A 272 24.17 -17.34 -16.30
N TRP A 273 23.46 -17.54 -15.19
CA TRP A 273 23.29 -18.85 -14.58
C TRP A 273 22.36 -19.76 -15.38
N LYS A 274 22.72 -21.05 -15.36
CA LYS A 274 21.91 -22.16 -15.85
C LYS A 274 21.05 -22.74 -14.73
N PRO A 275 19.99 -23.50 -15.04
CA PRO A 275 19.09 -24.04 -14.02
C PRO A 275 19.78 -24.87 -12.93
N GLU A 276 20.85 -25.58 -13.25
CA GLU A 276 21.60 -26.39 -12.29
C GLU A 276 22.31 -25.55 -11.22
N GLN A 277 22.43 -24.24 -11.43
CA GLN A 277 23.10 -23.31 -10.52
C GLN A 277 22.13 -22.66 -9.53
N TYR A 278 20.82 -22.58 -9.82
CA TYR A 278 19.86 -21.92 -8.91
C TYR A 278 18.70 -22.80 -8.43
N ARG A 279 18.47 -23.98 -9.04
CA ARG A 279 17.34 -24.84 -8.64
C ARG A 279 17.53 -25.49 -7.25
N GLY A 280 16.42 -25.74 -6.57
CA GLY A 280 16.35 -26.31 -5.24
C GLY A 280 16.94 -25.39 -4.18
N GLU A 281 17.68 -25.97 -3.23
CA GLU A 281 18.30 -25.22 -2.12
C GLU A 281 19.58 -24.46 -2.52
N LYS A 282 19.97 -24.50 -3.81
CA LYS A 282 21.18 -23.83 -4.26
C LYS A 282 21.02 -22.32 -4.20
N ARG A 283 21.94 -21.66 -3.48
CA ARG A 283 22.09 -20.20 -3.48
C ARG A 283 20.80 -19.47 -3.04
N ASN A 284 20.03 -20.09 -2.14
CA ASN A 284 18.86 -19.48 -1.52
C ASN A 284 19.23 -18.19 -0.78
N TYR A 285 20.41 -18.17 -0.17
CA TYR A 285 21.05 -16.98 0.36
C TYR A 285 22.57 -17.14 0.24
N ILE A 286 23.28 -16.05 -0.03
CA ILE A 286 24.74 -15.98 -0.12
C ILE A 286 25.22 -14.86 0.78
N GLN A 287 26.20 -15.15 1.63
CA GLN A 287 26.73 -14.17 2.58
C GLN A 287 27.94 -13.44 2.00
N TYR A 288 28.05 -12.16 2.34
CA TYR A 288 29.28 -11.39 2.21
C TYR A 288 30.32 -11.90 3.18
N LEU A 289 31.49 -12.27 2.69
CA LEU A 289 32.64 -12.57 3.53
C LEU A 289 33.85 -11.78 3.04
N ASP A 290 34.40 -10.95 3.93
CA ASP A 290 35.59 -10.16 3.64
C ASP A 290 36.79 -11.08 3.40
N ASN A 291 37.12 -11.27 2.12
CA ASN A 291 38.33 -11.94 1.73
C ASN A 291 39.46 -10.91 1.69
N LYS A 292 40.33 -10.92 2.70
CA LYS A 292 41.49 -10.01 2.82
C LYS A 292 42.46 -10.02 1.63
N SER A 293 42.33 -11.00 0.73
CA SER A 293 43.12 -11.09 -0.52
C SER A 293 42.57 -10.23 -1.65
N ILE A 294 41.33 -9.72 -1.52
CA ILE A 294 40.70 -8.81 -2.48
C ILE A 294 40.70 -7.40 -1.89
N ALA A 295 41.21 -6.45 -2.66
CA ALA A 295 41.23 -5.05 -2.27
C ALA A 295 39.79 -4.51 -2.19
N GLN A 296 39.30 -4.27 -0.97
CA GLN A 296 37.90 -3.90 -0.74
C GLN A 296 37.54 -2.49 -1.26
N ASP A 297 38.53 -1.67 -1.58
CA ASP A 297 38.39 -0.36 -2.21
C ASP A 297 38.15 -0.43 -3.72
N LYS A 298 38.30 -1.62 -4.35
CA LYS A 298 38.13 -1.80 -5.79
C LYS A 298 36.83 -2.53 -6.12
N ALA A 299 36.10 -1.99 -7.09
CA ALA A 299 34.95 -2.67 -7.66
C ALA A 299 35.39 -3.82 -8.58
N VAL A 300 34.68 -4.94 -8.52
CA VAL A 300 34.91 -6.13 -9.37
C VAL A 300 33.80 -6.27 -10.40
N ASN A 301 34.11 -6.82 -11.57
CA ASN A 301 33.13 -7.03 -12.62
C ASN A 301 32.00 -7.94 -12.10
N LEU A 302 30.75 -7.47 -12.18
CA LEU A 302 29.58 -8.20 -11.69
C LEU A 302 29.47 -9.58 -12.33
N ARG A 303 29.78 -9.70 -13.63
CA ARG A 303 29.73 -10.98 -14.35
C ARG A 303 30.70 -12.00 -13.77
N GLU A 304 31.94 -11.57 -13.50
CA GLU A 304 32.98 -12.44 -12.94
C GLU A 304 32.61 -12.93 -11.53
N ILE A 305 32.03 -12.04 -10.71
CA ILE A 305 31.54 -12.40 -9.37
C ILE A 305 30.38 -13.41 -9.47
N LEU A 306 29.45 -13.23 -10.40
CA LEU A 306 28.34 -14.18 -10.57
C LEU A 306 28.81 -15.53 -11.10
N GLU A 307 29.80 -15.56 -11.99
CA GLU A 307 30.43 -16.81 -12.45
C GLU A 307 31.18 -17.51 -11.30
N PHE A 308 31.84 -16.76 -10.41
CA PHE A 308 32.45 -17.27 -9.18
C PHE A 308 31.42 -17.87 -8.23
N ILE A 309 30.37 -17.12 -7.86
CA ILE A 309 29.30 -17.59 -6.95
C ILE A 309 28.57 -18.80 -7.57
N GLY A 310 28.40 -18.80 -8.89
CA GLY A 310 27.78 -19.87 -9.66
C GLY A 310 28.58 -21.17 -9.73
N SER A 311 29.83 -21.17 -9.25
CA SER A 311 30.73 -22.33 -9.27
C SER A 311 30.63 -23.13 -7.98
N ASP A 312 30.66 -24.46 -8.09
CA ASP A 312 30.74 -25.39 -6.96
C ASP A 312 32.21 -25.84 -6.71
N ALA A 313 33.19 -25.13 -7.29
CA ALA A 313 34.62 -25.40 -7.09
C ALA A 313 35.09 -24.99 -5.67
N SER A 314 36.11 -25.68 -5.14
CA SER A 314 36.58 -25.50 -3.75
C SER A 314 37.02 -24.09 -3.37
N GLY A 315 37.42 -23.25 -4.34
CA GLY A 315 37.76 -21.84 -4.11
C GLY A 315 36.55 -20.89 -4.04
N ALA A 316 35.39 -21.33 -4.52
CA ALA A 316 34.13 -20.57 -4.56
C ALA A 316 33.19 -20.87 -3.39
N THR A 317 33.56 -21.83 -2.54
CA THR A 317 32.77 -22.28 -1.39
C THR A 317 33.62 -22.28 -0.13
N LEU A 318 33.01 -22.05 1.03
CA LEU A 318 33.64 -22.21 2.34
C LEU A 318 32.91 -23.27 3.16
N PRO A 319 33.64 -24.05 3.99
CA PRO A 319 33.01 -25.02 4.88
C PRO A 319 32.17 -24.31 5.94
N THR A 320 30.98 -24.83 6.21
CA THR A 320 30.06 -24.35 7.24
C THR A 320 30.12 -25.24 8.49
N MET A 321 29.53 -24.78 9.61
CA MET A 321 29.58 -25.49 10.89
C MET A 321 28.88 -26.86 10.88
N ASP A 322 27.91 -27.05 9.99
CA ASP A 322 27.20 -28.32 9.78
C ASP A 322 27.96 -29.29 8.84
N GLY A 323 29.16 -28.90 8.37
CA GLY A 323 29.99 -29.69 7.47
C GLY A 323 29.62 -29.59 5.99
N SER A 324 28.63 -28.76 5.63
CA SER A 324 28.34 -28.43 4.23
C SER A 324 29.31 -27.37 3.70
N ALA A 325 29.19 -27.01 2.42
CA ALA A 325 29.99 -25.97 1.79
C ALA A 325 29.04 -24.91 1.23
N SER A 326 29.29 -23.64 1.53
CA SER A 326 28.44 -22.53 1.10
C SER A 326 29.21 -21.53 0.24
N ASN A 327 28.58 -21.08 -0.84
CA ASN A 327 29.10 -20.02 -1.68
C ASN A 327 29.06 -18.67 -0.94
N TYR A 328 29.96 -17.77 -1.33
CA TYR A 328 30.06 -16.42 -0.76
C TYR A 328 30.42 -15.42 -1.85
N PHE A 329 30.17 -14.13 -1.63
CA PHE A 329 30.81 -13.08 -2.42
C PHE A 329 31.93 -12.41 -1.61
N PRO A 330 33.12 -12.22 -2.20
CA PRO A 330 34.30 -11.75 -1.48
C PRO A 330 34.37 -10.21 -1.33
N THR A 331 33.50 -9.49 -2.04
CA THR A 331 33.35 -8.03 -1.99
C THR A 331 31.90 -7.64 -2.25
N LYS A 332 31.49 -6.45 -1.80
CA LYS A 332 30.18 -5.84 -2.10
C LYS A 332 30.23 -4.83 -3.24
N ASN A 333 31.42 -4.47 -3.70
CA ASN A 333 31.63 -3.43 -4.69
C ASN A 333 31.70 -4.04 -6.08
N PHE A 334 30.68 -3.78 -6.89
CA PHE A 334 30.56 -4.33 -8.23
C PHE A 334 30.56 -3.25 -9.29
N PHE A 335 30.88 -3.64 -10.53
CA PHE A 335 30.63 -2.80 -11.68
C PHE A 335 30.07 -3.57 -12.87
N ILE A 336 29.29 -2.86 -13.70
CA ILE A 336 28.83 -3.32 -15.01
C ILE A 336 29.53 -2.46 -16.08
N PRO A 337 30.22 -3.05 -17.07
CA PRO A 337 30.82 -2.28 -18.15
C PRO A 337 29.76 -1.59 -19.02
N VAL A 338 30.07 -0.39 -19.51
CA VAL A 338 29.18 0.38 -20.38
C VAL A 338 29.70 0.35 -21.81
N ASP A 339 28.92 -0.24 -22.72
CA ASP A 339 29.18 -0.16 -24.15
C ASP A 339 28.49 1.09 -24.72
N LYS A 340 29.27 2.15 -24.93
CA LYS A 340 28.76 3.44 -25.42
C LYS A 340 28.10 3.34 -26.80
N ASN A 341 28.49 2.37 -27.64
CA ASN A 341 27.85 2.14 -28.94
C ASN A 341 26.44 1.56 -28.74
N LEU A 342 26.29 0.58 -27.85
CA LEU A 342 24.98 0.02 -27.50
C LEU A 342 24.08 1.06 -26.81
N ILE A 343 24.64 1.88 -25.92
CA ILE A 343 23.89 2.99 -25.29
C ILE A 343 23.29 3.92 -26.34
N ALA A 344 24.08 4.31 -27.34
CA ALA A 344 23.63 5.16 -28.45
C ALA A 344 22.64 4.44 -29.37
N GLN A 345 22.93 3.19 -29.76
CA GLN A 345 22.09 2.39 -30.65
C GLN A 345 20.69 2.13 -30.05
N ASN A 346 20.64 1.80 -28.76
CA ASN A 346 19.41 1.48 -28.05
C ASN A 346 18.71 2.72 -27.49
N LYS A 347 19.25 3.93 -27.74
CA LYS A 347 18.68 5.21 -27.27
C LYS A 347 18.38 5.19 -25.77
N VAL A 348 19.32 4.65 -24.98
CA VAL A 348 19.15 4.53 -23.51
C VAL A 348 19.00 5.90 -22.86
N LEU A 349 19.49 6.96 -23.50
CA LEU A 349 19.34 8.34 -23.06
C LEU A 349 18.59 9.17 -24.11
N PRO A 350 17.83 10.21 -23.70
CA PRO A 350 17.28 11.21 -24.61
C PRO A 350 18.37 11.86 -25.47
N ALA A 351 18.05 12.20 -26.72
CA ALA A 351 19.03 12.78 -27.65
C ALA A 351 19.56 14.16 -27.24
N ASN A 352 18.82 14.88 -26.40
CA ASN A 352 19.17 16.19 -25.84
C ASN A 352 19.96 16.08 -24.52
N ASP A 353 20.22 14.87 -24.02
CA ASP A 353 20.95 14.68 -22.77
C ASP A 353 22.46 14.85 -23.00
N THR A 354 23.03 15.89 -22.40
CA THR A 354 24.45 16.23 -22.49
C THR A 354 25.28 15.64 -21.35
N SER A 355 24.69 14.79 -20.50
CA SER A 355 25.39 14.20 -19.35
C SER A 355 26.53 13.29 -19.77
N THR A 356 27.61 13.26 -18.96
CA THR A 356 28.74 12.35 -19.20
C THR A 356 28.33 10.91 -18.90
N ILE A 357 28.37 10.06 -19.92
CA ILE A 357 28.18 8.61 -19.81
C ILE A 357 29.41 8.00 -19.12
N ALA A 358 29.19 7.29 -18.02
CA ALA A 358 30.24 6.58 -17.30
C ALA A 358 30.77 5.41 -18.13
N ASP A 359 32.06 5.08 -17.99
CA ASP A 359 32.65 3.89 -18.62
C ASP A 359 32.20 2.60 -17.93
N ILE A 360 31.86 2.69 -16.64
CA ILE A 360 31.32 1.61 -15.81
C ILE A 360 30.20 2.14 -14.93
N VAL A 361 29.19 1.31 -14.67
CA VAL A 361 28.22 1.53 -13.59
C VAL A 361 28.74 0.82 -12.36
N GLN A 362 29.31 1.57 -11.42
CA GLN A 362 29.85 1.05 -10.17
C GLN A 362 28.85 1.26 -9.03
N PHE A 363 28.55 0.20 -8.29
CA PHE A 363 27.59 0.20 -7.18
C PHE A 363 28.03 -0.75 -6.06
N THR A 364 27.42 -0.60 -4.89
CA THR A 364 27.71 -1.39 -3.70
C THR A 364 26.43 -2.07 -3.23
N LEU A 365 26.46 -3.38 -3.03
CA LEU A 365 25.31 -4.07 -2.43
C LEU A 365 25.03 -3.54 -1.02
N PRO A 366 23.76 -3.20 -0.71
CA PRO A 366 23.42 -2.65 0.60
C PRO A 366 23.56 -3.71 1.69
N ASN A 367 23.10 -4.93 1.40
CA ASN A 367 22.98 -6.01 2.37
C ASN A 367 24.23 -6.90 2.42
N ASN A 368 24.50 -7.47 3.59
CA ASN A 368 25.56 -8.47 3.77
C ASN A 368 25.11 -9.89 3.37
N VAL A 369 23.86 -10.05 2.95
CA VAL A 369 23.29 -11.28 2.43
C VAL A 369 22.55 -10.93 1.15
N ALA A 370 22.78 -11.71 0.09
CA ALA A 370 21.99 -11.65 -1.13
C ALA A 370 21.15 -12.92 -1.21
N TYR A 371 19.83 -12.77 -1.26
CA TYR A 371 18.89 -13.87 -1.46
C TYR A 371 18.80 -14.23 -2.95
N LYS A 372 18.18 -15.36 -3.25
CA LYS A 372 18.07 -15.84 -4.64
C LYS A 372 17.42 -14.83 -5.59
N ASN A 373 16.44 -14.06 -5.13
CA ASN A 373 15.81 -12.98 -5.88
C ASN A 373 16.81 -11.85 -6.21
N ASP A 374 17.61 -11.40 -5.24
CA ASP A 374 18.65 -10.38 -5.44
C ASP A 374 19.68 -10.88 -6.47
N LEU A 375 20.15 -12.13 -6.29
CA LEU A 375 21.10 -12.77 -7.20
C LEU A 375 20.55 -12.93 -8.62
N ALA A 376 19.24 -13.20 -8.76
CA ALA A 376 18.58 -13.26 -10.06
C ALA A 376 18.51 -11.88 -10.73
N ILE A 377 18.21 -10.80 -9.99
CA ILE A 377 18.30 -9.43 -10.51
C ILE A 377 19.72 -9.14 -11.02
N LEU A 378 20.74 -9.41 -10.21
CA LEU A 378 22.15 -9.23 -10.60
C LEU A 378 22.52 -10.04 -11.85
N ASN A 379 22.05 -11.29 -11.95
CA ASN A 379 22.22 -12.12 -13.15
C ASN A 379 21.62 -11.48 -14.40
N ILE A 380 20.40 -10.94 -14.30
CA ILE A 380 19.71 -10.27 -15.41
C ILE A 380 20.48 -9.00 -15.80
N LEU A 381 20.90 -8.19 -14.83
CA LEU A 381 21.66 -6.96 -15.07
C LEU A 381 22.94 -7.25 -15.86
N ALA A 382 23.74 -8.22 -15.39
CA ALA A 382 25.01 -8.59 -16.01
C ALA A 382 24.83 -9.27 -17.38
N ALA A 383 23.78 -10.08 -17.56
CA ALA A 383 23.51 -10.76 -18.83
C ALA A 383 22.90 -9.83 -19.89
N ASN A 384 22.09 -8.86 -19.47
CA ASN A 384 21.42 -7.92 -20.37
C ASN A 384 22.42 -7.02 -21.10
N ALA A 385 23.50 -6.59 -20.42
CA ALA A 385 24.59 -5.81 -21.03
C ALA A 385 24.07 -4.64 -21.91
N TRP A 386 23.11 -3.87 -21.39
CA TRP A 386 22.47 -2.72 -22.06
C TRP A 386 21.67 -3.03 -23.33
N LYS A 387 21.36 -4.30 -23.64
CA LYS A 387 20.58 -4.69 -24.82
C LYS A 387 19.10 -4.32 -24.73
N ARG A 388 18.54 -4.36 -23.52
CA ARG A 388 17.14 -3.98 -23.23
C ARG A 388 17.10 -2.89 -22.16
N PRO A 389 16.15 -1.95 -22.23
CA PRO A 389 15.89 -1.03 -21.13
C PRO A 389 15.51 -1.80 -19.86
N ILE A 390 16.10 -1.44 -18.72
CA ILE A 390 15.77 -2.01 -17.42
C ILE A 390 15.08 -0.95 -16.59
N TYR A 391 13.90 -1.30 -16.08
CA TYR A 391 13.08 -0.46 -15.23
C TYR A 391 12.77 -1.17 -13.92
N PHE A 392 12.63 -0.38 -12.87
CA PHE A 392 12.13 -0.79 -11.57
C PHE A 392 10.88 0.04 -11.27
N ALA A 393 9.77 -0.59 -10.89
CA ALA A 393 8.59 0.14 -10.45
C ALA A 393 8.96 1.01 -9.24
N ASN A 394 8.47 2.26 -9.19
CA ASN A 394 8.79 3.16 -8.08
C ASN A 394 8.12 2.79 -6.74
N SER A 395 7.34 1.71 -6.72
CA SER A 395 6.61 1.15 -5.59
C SER A 395 7.34 0.00 -4.89
N ILE A 396 8.46 -0.49 -5.45
CA ILE A 396 9.25 -1.57 -4.83
C ILE A 396 9.99 -1.06 -3.59
N ASP A 397 10.37 -1.99 -2.72
CA ASP A 397 11.19 -1.71 -1.54
C ASP A 397 12.54 -1.08 -1.97
N PRO A 398 12.97 0.03 -1.33
CA PRO A 398 14.27 0.63 -1.57
C PRO A 398 15.47 -0.33 -1.50
N ASP A 399 15.39 -1.42 -0.73
CA ASP A 399 16.45 -2.42 -0.62
C ASP A 399 16.60 -3.26 -1.91
N HIS A 400 15.55 -3.36 -2.73
CA HIS A 400 15.53 -4.13 -3.98
C HIS A 400 16.02 -3.34 -5.21
N TYR A 401 16.61 -2.15 -5.05
CA TYR A 401 17.32 -1.45 -6.11
C TYR A 401 18.80 -1.88 -6.24
N GLU A 402 19.25 -2.85 -5.44
CA GLU A 402 20.60 -3.45 -5.50
C GLU A 402 21.76 -2.45 -5.35
N GLY A 403 21.53 -1.31 -4.69
CA GLY A 403 22.53 -0.25 -4.56
C GLY A 403 22.69 0.65 -5.79
N LEU A 404 21.81 0.52 -6.79
CA LEU A 404 21.87 1.26 -8.06
C LEU A 404 21.21 2.64 -7.99
N GLN A 405 20.73 3.11 -6.84
CA GLN A 405 19.92 4.34 -6.71
C GLN A 405 20.52 5.59 -7.38
N GLU A 406 21.85 5.73 -7.40
CA GLU A 406 22.54 6.86 -8.05
C GLU A 406 22.53 6.79 -9.59
N TYR A 407 22.16 5.65 -10.18
CA TYR A 407 22.06 5.40 -11.62
C TYR A 407 20.61 5.26 -12.09
N LEU A 408 19.64 5.53 -11.23
CA LEU A 408 18.23 5.48 -11.55
C LEU A 408 17.72 6.86 -11.99
N GLN A 409 17.07 6.87 -13.15
CA GLN A 409 16.37 8.03 -13.70
C GLN A 409 14.87 7.81 -13.58
N LEU A 410 14.15 8.72 -12.91
CA LEU A 410 12.70 8.64 -12.84
C LEU A 410 12.08 8.95 -14.21
N GLU A 411 11.25 8.03 -14.71
CA GLU A 411 10.47 8.17 -15.93
C GLU A 411 9.04 7.68 -15.67
N GLY A 412 8.09 8.60 -15.45
CA GLY A 412 6.73 8.24 -15.08
C GLY A 412 6.69 7.51 -13.74
N LEU A 413 6.02 6.35 -13.68
CA LEU A 413 5.91 5.54 -12.47
C LEU A 413 7.07 4.53 -12.30
N ALA A 414 8.12 4.61 -13.11
CA ALA A 414 9.24 3.67 -13.03
C ALA A 414 10.59 4.37 -13.07
N PHE A 415 11.59 3.74 -12.45
CA PHE A 415 12.99 4.14 -12.51
C PHE A 415 13.70 3.37 -13.61
N LYS A 416 14.24 4.09 -14.60
CA LYS A 416 15.11 3.54 -15.66
C LYS A 416 16.55 3.46 -15.16
N LEU A 417 17.21 2.31 -15.34
CA LEU A 417 18.65 2.21 -15.15
C LEU A 417 19.39 2.91 -16.29
N VAL A 418 20.25 3.87 -15.97
CA VAL A 418 21.06 4.64 -16.94
C VAL A 418 22.53 4.70 -16.52
N PRO A 419 23.49 4.75 -17.47
CA PRO A 419 24.92 4.79 -17.15
C PRO A 419 25.40 6.20 -16.77
N ILE A 420 24.60 6.94 -15.98
CA ILE A 420 24.93 8.28 -15.50
C ILE A 420 24.79 8.29 -13.99
N ARG A 421 25.91 8.51 -13.31
CA ARG A 421 25.94 8.59 -11.86
C ARG A 421 25.46 9.96 -11.39
N THR A 422 24.49 9.96 -10.49
CA THR A 422 23.93 11.15 -9.84
C THR A 422 24.10 11.01 -8.32
N PRO A 423 25.24 11.47 -7.76
CA PRO A 423 25.55 11.30 -6.35
C PRO A 423 24.48 11.86 -5.42
N GLY A 424 24.10 11.09 -4.40
CA GLY A 424 23.07 11.48 -3.44
C GLY A 424 21.63 11.35 -3.94
N SER A 425 21.41 10.87 -5.17
CA SER A 425 20.07 10.52 -5.65
C SER A 425 19.54 9.29 -4.92
N THR A 426 18.28 9.35 -4.50
CA THR A 426 17.58 8.23 -3.84
C THR A 426 16.19 8.03 -4.48
N PRO A 427 15.54 6.86 -4.33
CA PRO A 427 14.18 6.66 -4.83
C PRO A 427 13.16 7.64 -4.23
N ASN A 428 13.36 8.05 -2.98
CA ASN A 428 12.50 9.02 -2.30
C ASN A 428 12.76 10.46 -2.78
N THR A 429 14.01 10.82 -3.05
CA THR A 429 14.42 12.14 -3.52
C THR A 429 15.27 11.99 -4.79
N PRO A 430 14.65 11.65 -5.94
CA PRO A 430 15.37 11.44 -7.16
C PRO A 430 15.90 12.78 -7.68
N LEU A 431 17.22 12.84 -7.85
CA LEU A 431 17.90 14.02 -8.41
C LEU A 431 17.98 13.97 -9.93
N ARG A 432 17.72 12.79 -10.52
CA ARG A 432 17.68 12.57 -11.95
C ARG A 432 16.27 12.17 -12.39
N VAL A 433 15.60 13.10 -13.06
CA VAL A 433 14.22 12.92 -13.56
C VAL A 433 14.20 13.29 -15.04
N ASN A 434 13.60 12.45 -15.87
CA ASN A 434 13.32 12.81 -17.26
C ASN A 434 12.10 13.74 -17.30
N THR A 435 12.32 15.03 -17.06
CA THR A 435 11.24 16.01 -16.86
C THR A 435 10.31 16.12 -18.07
N GLU A 436 10.84 16.09 -19.29
CA GLU A 436 10.07 16.12 -20.54
C GLU A 436 9.13 14.91 -20.64
N LYS A 437 9.66 13.70 -20.46
CA LYS A 437 8.87 12.47 -20.53
C LYS A 437 7.84 12.42 -19.40
N CYS A 438 8.22 12.73 -18.16
CA CYS A 438 7.29 12.74 -17.03
C CYS A 438 6.17 13.77 -17.22
N MET A 439 6.49 14.94 -17.78
CA MET A 439 5.50 15.97 -18.11
C MET A 439 4.51 15.47 -19.16
N ASP A 440 4.98 14.91 -20.28
CA ASP A 440 4.09 14.35 -21.31
C ASP A 440 3.19 13.25 -20.74
N LEU A 441 3.77 12.33 -19.96
CA LEU A 441 3.04 11.23 -19.35
C LEU A 441 1.91 11.72 -18.45
N ILE A 442 2.20 12.60 -17.49
CA ILE A 442 1.19 13.12 -16.54
C ILE A 442 0.13 13.94 -17.25
N MET A 443 0.52 14.79 -18.20
CA MET A 443 -0.41 15.72 -18.84
C MET A 443 -1.31 15.02 -19.86
N ASN A 444 -0.76 14.08 -20.63
CA ASN A 444 -1.37 13.58 -21.86
C ASN A 444 -1.65 12.07 -21.88
N LYS A 445 -0.99 11.25 -21.06
CA LYS A 445 -1.08 9.78 -21.16
C LYS A 445 -1.68 9.10 -19.93
N PHE A 446 -1.48 9.66 -18.74
CA PHE A 446 -1.87 8.99 -17.51
C PHE A 446 -3.38 9.02 -17.27
N GLU A 447 -3.89 7.86 -16.88
CA GLU A 447 -5.27 7.67 -16.43
C GLU A 447 -5.29 7.59 -14.89
N PHE A 448 -6.32 8.16 -14.26
CA PHE A 448 -6.45 8.21 -12.80
C PHE A 448 -7.60 7.33 -12.28
N GLY A 449 -8.08 6.39 -13.10
CA GLY A 449 -9.05 5.39 -12.69
C GLY A 449 -10.41 5.95 -12.26
N ASN A 450 -10.85 7.04 -12.88
CA ASN A 450 -12.04 7.84 -12.54
C ASN A 450 -11.97 8.58 -11.19
N ALA A 451 -10.78 8.79 -10.62
CA ALA A 451 -10.64 9.46 -9.32
C ALA A 451 -11.04 10.95 -9.34
N ASP A 452 -11.23 11.56 -10.51
CA ASP A 452 -11.80 12.89 -10.70
C ASP A 452 -13.34 12.90 -10.58
N GLN A 453 -13.98 11.73 -10.70
CA GLN A 453 -15.43 11.58 -10.70
C GLN A 453 -15.98 11.45 -9.28
N GLN A 454 -17.15 12.04 -9.06
CA GLN A 454 -17.91 11.83 -7.84
C GLN A 454 -18.64 10.47 -7.88
N GLY A 455 -18.97 9.91 -6.73
CA GLY A 455 -19.78 8.70 -6.70
C GLY A 455 -19.00 7.40 -6.71
N ILE A 456 -17.66 7.41 -6.58
CA ILE A 456 -16.85 6.18 -6.61
C ILE A 456 -16.13 6.00 -5.28
N HIS A 457 -16.24 4.80 -4.71
CA HIS A 457 -15.52 4.42 -3.50
C HIS A 457 -14.16 3.80 -3.83
N TYR A 458 -13.09 4.47 -3.40
CA TYR A 458 -11.74 3.92 -3.37
C TYR A 458 -11.44 3.49 -1.95
N ASP A 459 -11.17 2.21 -1.75
CA ASP A 459 -10.79 1.70 -0.43
C ASP A 459 -9.36 2.15 -0.05
N GLN A 460 -8.89 1.84 1.16
CA GLN A 460 -7.54 2.23 1.59
C GLN A 460 -6.45 1.75 0.63
N THR A 461 -6.52 0.53 0.11
CA THR A 461 -5.52 0.01 -0.84
C THR A 461 -5.54 0.83 -2.12
N ASN A 462 -6.70 1.18 -2.65
CA ASN A 462 -6.78 2.03 -3.83
C ASN A 462 -6.34 3.46 -3.58
N ARG A 463 -6.61 4.03 -2.41
CA ARG A 463 -6.07 5.34 -2.02
C ARG A 463 -4.54 5.30 -1.97
N ARG A 464 -3.93 4.22 -1.47
CA ARG A 464 -2.48 4.01 -1.56
C ARG A 464 -1.98 3.99 -3.01
N MET A 465 -2.71 3.37 -3.95
CA MET A 465 -2.34 3.44 -5.38
C MET A 465 -2.43 4.86 -5.97
N LEU A 466 -3.34 5.70 -5.47
CA LEU A 466 -3.44 7.11 -5.84
C LEU A 466 -2.30 7.97 -5.26
N ASN A 467 -1.55 7.48 -4.27
CA ASN A 467 -0.36 8.17 -3.78
C ASN A 467 0.76 8.16 -4.81
N THR A 468 0.90 7.10 -5.61
CA THR A 468 1.97 6.99 -6.61
C THR A 468 2.01 8.17 -7.59
N PRO A 469 0.91 8.56 -8.27
CA PRO A 469 0.92 9.75 -9.13
C PRO A 469 1.08 11.07 -8.34
N ARG A 470 0.66 11.15 -7.07
CA ARG A 470 0.92 12.31 -6.22
C ARG A 470 2.41 12.46 -5.92
N ILE A 471 3.08 11.38 -5.51
CA ILE A 471 4.51 11.37 -5.23
C ILE A 471 5.31 11.69 -6.50
N LEU A 472 4.96 11.11 -7.65
CA LEU A 472 5.58 11.47 -8.92
C LEU A 472 5.46 12.97 -9.22
N ALA A 473 4.27 13.56 -9.03
CA ALA A 473 4.06 14.98 -9.27
C ALA A 473 4.93 15.85 -8.34
N VAL A 474 5.08 15.49 -7.07
CA VAL A 474 6.01 16.15 -6.14
C VAL A 474 7.45 16.05 -6.64
N GLN A 475 7.92 14.84 -6.95
CA GLN A 475 9.29 14.60 -7.40
C GLN A 475 9.62 15.33 -8.71
N LEU A 476 8.65 15.39 -9.64
CA LEU A 476 8.77 16.16 -10.87
C LEU A 476 8.77 17.67 -10.59
N ALA A 477 7.85 18.16 -9.75
CA ALA A 477 7.77 19.57 -9.40
C ALA A 477 9.07 20.06 -8.74
N ASP A 478 9.64 19.31 -7.80
CA ASP A 478 10.92 19.66 -7.16
C ASP A 478 12.07 19.73 -8.16
N ASN A 479 12.11 18.84 -9.15
CA ASN A 479 13.10 18.88 -10.22
C ASN A 479 12.89 20.09 -11.15
N LEU A 480 11.66 20.39 -11.53
CA LEU A 480 11.31 21.57 -12.33
C LEU A 480 11.66 22.87 -11.60
N VAL A 481 11.42 22.96 -10.29
CA VAL A 481 11.81 24.12 -9.46
C VAL A 481 13.34 24.30 -9.46
N ARG A 482 14.11 23.22 -9.32
CA ARG A 482 15.59 23.27 -9.40
C ARG A 482 16.09 23.74 -10.76
N LEU A 483 15.37 23.41 -11.83
CA LEU A 483 15.63 23.89 -13.19
C LEU A 483 15.06 25.29 -13.47
N ASN A 484 14.54 25.99 -12.46
CA ASN A 484 13.88 27.30 -12.57
C ASN A 484 12.63 27.30 -13.49
N GLN A 485 12.01 26.15 -13.71
CA GLN A 485 10.79 25.94 -14.49
C GLN A 485 9.55 25.91 -13.58
N LYS A 486 9.42 26.91 -12.71
CA LYS A 486 8.36 26.97 -11.68
C LYS A 486 6.94 26.90 -12.25
N GLY A 487 6.71 27.51 -13.42
CA GLY A 487 5.39 27.47 -14.07
C GLY A 487 4.94 26.05 -14.46
N ASP A 488 5.87 25.19 -14.88
CA ASP A 488 5.54 23.80 -15.21
C ASP A 488 5.38 22.95 -13.95
N ALA A 489 6.13 23.24 -12.88
CA ALA A 489 5.92 22.60 -11.58
C ALA A 489 4.48 22.82 -11.07
N ILE A 490 3.97 24.05 -11.20
CA ILE A 490 2.59 24.40 -10.84
C ILE A 490 1.59 23.61 -11.69
N LYS A 491 1.77 23.56 -13.02
CA LYS A 491 0.85 22.82 -13.92
C LYS A 491 0.74 21.34 -13.57
N VAL A 492 1.85 20.69 -13.22
CA VAL A 492 1.87 19.27 -12.83
C VAL A 492 1.07 19.06 -11.55
N ILE A 493 1.31 19.90 -10.53
CA ILE A 493 0.59 19.84 -9.25
C ILE A 493 -0.91 20.03 -9.49
N GLU A 494 -1.31 21.04 -10.26
CA GLU A 494 -2.71 21.30 -10.61
C GLU A 494 -3.36 20.14 -11.36
N LYS A 495 -2.66 19.56 -12.34
CA LYS A 495 -3.16 18.43 -13.11
C LYS A 495 -3.48 17.25 -12.19
N VAL A 496 -2.60 16.89 -11.27
CA VAL A 496 -2.83 15.75 -10.36
C VAL A 496 -3.92 16.06 -9.33
N LEU A 497 -3.94 17.27 -8.76
CA LEU A 497 -5.01 17.69 -7.84
C LEU A 497 -6.39 17.73 -8.52
N LYS A 498 -6.46 18.05 -9.81
CA LYS A 498 -7.71 18.00 -10.59
C LYS A 498 -8.11 16.57 -10.95
N SER A 499 -7.13 15.70 -11.18
CA SER A 499 -7.38 14.31 -11.60
C SER A 499 -7.70 13.37 -10.43
N ILE A 500 -7.47 13.81 -9.19
CA ILE A 500 -7.81 13.09 -7.96
C ILE A 500 -8.67 14.01 -7.10
N SER A 501 -9.98 13.82 -7.19
CA SER A 501 -10.96 14.60 -6.45
C SER A 501 -10.89 14.33 -4.94
N GLU A 502 -11.30 15.31 -4.14
CA GLU A 502 -11.38 15.16 -2.69
C GLU A 502 -12.45 14.18 -2.25
N SER A 503 -13.50 13.98 -3.05
CA SER A 503 -14.50 12.95 -2.80
C SER A 503 -13.93 11.54 -2.94
N SER A 504 -12.92 11.37 -3.80
CA SER A 504 -12.24 10.08 -4.01
C SER A 504 -11.12 9.88 -3.00
N TYR A 505 -10.36 10.94 -2.72
CA TYR A 505 -9.27 10.92 -1.75
C TYR A 505 -9.17 12.26 -1.00
N PRO A 506 -9.77 12.33 0.20
CA PRO A 506 -9.79 13.55 1.01
C PRO A 506 -8.39 14.07 1.36
N VAL A 507 -8.28 15.39 1.53
CA VAL A 507 -7.07 16.05 2.03
C VAL A 507 -7.00 15.86 3.54
N MET A 508 -6.01 15.10 4.01
CA MET A 508 -5.81 14.76 5.42
C MET A 508 -4.32 14.83 5.79
N ILE A 509 -4.04 14.86 7.09
CA ILE A 509 -2.69 14.62 7.62
C ILE A 509 -2.74 13.37 8.49
N THR A 510 -2.01 12.32 8.10
CA THR A 510 -1.79 11.15 8.95
C THR A 510 -0.34 10.71 8.87
N GLN A 511 0.11 9.89 9.81
CA GLN A 511 1.47 9.34 9.76
C GLN A 511 1.68 8.45 8.52
N GLU A 512 0.62 7.77 8.09
CA GLU A 512 0.59 6.87 6.92
C GLU A 512 0.50 7.59 5.58
N ASP A 513 -0.07 8.80 5.53
CA ASP A 513 -0.25 9.57 4.30
C ASP A 513 0.25 11.00 4.46
N ARG A 514 1.41 11.24 3.83
CA ARG A 514 2.10 12.53 3.83
C ARG A 514 1.99 13.25 2.48
N THR A 515 1.27 12.68 1.52
CA THR A 515 1.28 13.17 0.12
C THR A 515 0.79 14.60 -0.01
N MET A 516 -0.22 15.00 0.79
CA MET A 516 -0.74 16.37 0.76
C MET A 516 0.17 17.38 1.44
N ILE A 517 1.00 16.96 2.41
CA ILE A 517 2.06 17.81 2.99
C ILE A 517 3.11 18.08 1.92
N LEU A 518 3.57 17.02 1.24
CA LEU A 518 4.56 17.13 0.18
C LEU A 518 4.06 17.94 -1.02
N MET A 519 2.78 17.81 -1.38
CA MET A 519 2.14 18.66 -2.40
C MET A 519 2.09 20.13 -2.02
N ALA A 520 1.77 20.45 -0.75
CA ALA A 520 1.79 21.82 -0.27
C ALA A 520 3.20 22.41 -0.30
N ASP A 521 4.20 21.65 0.15
CA ASP A 521 5.61 22.01 0.11
C ASP A 521 6.11 22.28 -1.33
N ALA A 522 5.83 21.36 -2.25
CA ALA A 522 6.17 21.53 -3.67
C ALA A 522 5.52 22.79 -4.27
N ALA A 523 4.25 23.08 -3.92
CA ALA A 523 3.55 24.28 -4.36
C ALA A 523 4.19 25.56 -3.78
N ILE A 524 4.61 25.53 -2.51
CA ILE A 524 5.32 26.63 -1.85
C ILE A 524 6.65 26.92 -2.57
N LYS A 525 7.47 25.89 -2.80
CA LYS A 525 8.76 26.00 -3.51
C LYS A 525 8.59 26.49 -4.95
N ALA A 526 7.52 26.07 -5.61
CA ALA A 526 7.13 26.55 -6.93
C ALA A 526 6.59 27.99 -6.93
N GLY A 527 6.28 28.58 -5.79
CA GLY A 527 5.81 29.96 -5.67
C GLY A 527 4.30 30.15 -5.84
N SER A 528 3.50 29.07 -5.80
CA SER A 528 2.04 29.15 -5.99
C SER A 528 1.28 29.41 -4.69
N ILE A 529 1.04 30.68 -4.37
CA ILE A 529 0.30 31.09 -3.16
C ILE A 529 -1.10 30.47 -3.12
N GLU A 530 -1.80 30.45 -4.26
CA GLU A 530 -3.18 29.95 -4.35
C GLU A 530 -3.28 28.46 -3.97
N ILE A 531 -2.44 27.62 -4.59
CA ILE A 531 -2.44 26.17 -4.34
C ILE A 531 -1.97 25.88 -2.93
N SER A 532 -0.88 26.51 -2.49
CA SER A 532 -0.35 26.36 -1.14
C SER A 532 -1.43 26.66 -0.10
N LYS A 533 -2.09 27.82 -0.20
CA LYS A 533 -3.16 28.22 0.72
C LYS A 533 -4.34 27.24 0.69
N LYS A 534 -4.77 26.82 -0.51
CA LYS A 534 -5.89 25.87 -0.68
C LYS A 534 -5.64 24.54 0.04
N ILE A 535 -4.42 24.00 -0.05
CA ILE A 535 -4.07 22.75 0.62
C ILE A 535 -3.92 23.00 2.12
N THR A 536 -3.14 24.00 2.53
CA THR A 536 -2.86 24.26 3.95
C THR A 536 -4.11 24.59 4.76
N ASP A 537 -5.08 25.32 4.19
CA ASP A 537 -6.35 25.62 4.85
C ASP A 537 -7.14 24.34 5.18
N LYS A 538 -7.08 23.33 4.29
CA LYS A 538 -7.75 22.03 4.48
C LYS A 538 -7.03 21.15 5.48
N LEU A 539 -5.71 21.12 5.41
CA LEU A 539 -4.89 20.44 6.42
C LEU A 539 -5.15 21.05 7.80
N LEU A 540 -5.23 22.38 7.91
CA LEU A 540 -5.55 23.07 9.16
C LEU A 540 -6.96 22.75 9.65
N LYS A 541 -7.96 22.74 8.76
CA LYS A 541 -9.33 22.32 9.08
C LYS A 541 -9.35 20.89 9.64
N PHE A 542 -8.67 19.96 8.98
CA PHE A 542 -8.56 18.57 9.44
C PHE A 542 -7.99 18.48 10.86
N VAL A 543 -6.88 19.18 11.15
CA VAL A 543 -6.26 19.16 12.49
C VAL A 543 -7.18 19.79 13.55
N LYS A 544 -7.89 20.87 13.22
CA LYS A 544 -8.89 21.47 14.12
C LYS A 544 -9.99 20.49 14.48
N GLU A 545 -10.53 19.78 13.49
CA GLU A 545 -11.56 18.75 13.71
C GLU A 545 -11.00 17.56 14.51
N ASP A 546 -9.76 17.13 14.26
CA ASP A 546 -9.17 15.99 14.97
C ASP A 546 -8.96 16.32 16.46
N ILE A 547 -8.50 17.54 16.79
CA ILE A 547 -8.41 18.00 18.19
C ILE A 547 -9.78 17.99 18.88
N GLN A 548 -10.82 18.48 18.19
CA GLN A 548 -12.19 18.49 18.74
C GLN A 548 -12.74 17.09 18.96
N TYR A 549 -12.42 16.15 18.07
CA TYR A 549 -12.79 14.75 18.20
C TYR A 549 -12.04 14.06 19.33
N VAL A 550 -10.72 14.24 19.39
CA VAL A 550 -9.86 13.66 20.43
C VAL A 550 -10.33 14.07 21.83
N ALA A 551 -10.74 15.33 22.01
CA ALA A 551 -11.31 15.80 23.28
C ALA A 551 -12.60 15.06 23.74
N THR A 552 -13.23 14.26 22.86
CA THR A 552 -14.40 13.44 23.19
C THR A 552 -14.08 11.98 23.50
N LEU A 553 -12.83 11.56 23.27
CA LEU A 553 -12.38 10.21 23.52
C LEU A 553 -12.14 9.96 25.02
N LYS A 554 -11.99 8.70 25.40
CA LYS A 554 -11.50 8.33 26.74
C LYS A 554 -10.00 8.64 26.88
N ALA A 555 -9.53 8.76 28.12
CA ALA A 555 -8.16 9.19 28.43
C ALA A 555 -7.07 8.30 27.78
N ASP A 556 -7.27 7.00 27.71
CA ASP A 556 -6.39 6.05 27.03
C ASP A 556 -6.31 6.31 25.52
N HIS A 557 -7.46 6.53 24.88
CA HIS A 557 -7.53 6.86 23.45
C HIS A 557 -7.02 8.29 23.15
N GLN A 558 -7.19 9.24 24.07
CA GLN A 558 -6.60 10.58 23.96
C GLN A 558 -5.07 10.49 23.96
N LYS A 559 -4.50 9.74 24.90
CA LYS A 559 -3.06 9.48 24.98
C LYS A 559 -2.55 8.80 23.72
N PHE A 560 -3.27 7.81 23.20
CA PHE A 560 -2.92 7.16 21.93
C PHE A 560 -2.85 8.15 20.76
N LYS A 561 -3.77 9.12 20.69
CA LYS A 561 -3.82 10.12 19.62
C LYS A 561 -2.82 11.28 19.80
N GLN A 562 -2.08 11.33 20.90
CA GLN A 562 -1.15 12.43 21.17
C GLN A 562 -0.04 12.52 20.12
N ASP A 563 0.53 11.38 19.72
CA ASP A 563 1.59 11.33 18.72
C ASP A 563 1.10 11.76 17.33
N ASP A 564 -0.12 11.39 16.96
CA ASP A 564 -0.76 11.83 15.71
C ASP A 564 -0.97 13.35 15.65
N LEU A 565 -1.44 13.93 16.75
CA LEU A 565 -1.64 15.38 16.85
C LEU A 565 -0.30 16.11 16.82
N GLN A 566 0.71 15.60 17.52
CA GLN A 566 2.05 16.17 17.50
C GLN A 566 2.68 16.10 16.11
N PHE A 567 2.54 14.98 15.41
CA PHE A 567 2.95 14.83 14.01
C PHE A 567 2.26 15.88 13.14
N SER A 568 0.95 16.04 13.27
CA SER A 568 0.16 16.97 12.47
C SER A 568 0.57 18.44 12.69
N LEU A 569 0.80 18.84 13.95
CA LEU A 569 1.30 20.17 14.27
C LEU A 569 2.72 20.40 13.75
N THR A 570 3.57 19.38 13.82
CA THR A 570 4.95 19.44 13.29
C THR A 570 4.94 19.61 11.77
N ALA A 571 4.06 18.90 11.06
CA ALA A 571 3.89 19.04 9.62
C ALA A 571 3.40 20.44 9.21
N LEU A 572 2.43 21.01 9.93
CA LEU A 572 1.96 22.38 9.68
C LEU A 572 3.06 23.42 9.96
N ASN A 573 3.85 23.23 11.01
CA ASN A 573 5.00 24.08 11.31
C ASN A 573 6.11 23.97 10.26
N PHE A 574 6.36 22.78 9.74
CA PHE A 574 7.25 22.55 8.60
C PHE A 574 6.81 23.38 7.38
N LEU A 575 5.52 23.32 7.02
CA LEU A 575 4.97 24.11 5.90
C LEU A 575 5.06 25.63 6.14
N ALA A 576 4.90 26.07 7.40
CA ALA A 576 5.08 27.48 7.75
C ALA A 576 6.53 27.95 7.54
N ASN A 577 7.51 27.13 7.93
CA ASN A 577 8.93 27.40 7.70
C ASN A 577 9.28 27.41 6.21
N GLU A 578 8.77 26.45 5.43
CA GLU A 578 8.95 26.43 3.97
C GLU A 578 8.35 27.68 3.31
N ALA A 579 7.15 28.10 3.74
CA ALA A 579 6.52 29.33 3.24
C ALA A 579 7.40 30.56 3.53
N LYS A 580 7.99 30.64 4.72
CA LYS A 580 8.91 31.72 5.10
C LYS A 580 10.19 31.72 4.26
N MET A 581 10.81 30.56 4.05
CA MET A 581 12.04 30.43 3.25
C MET A 581 11.81 30.75 1.77
N ASN A 582 10.61 30.51 1.26
CA ASN A 582 10.25 30.74 -0.14
C ASN A 582 9.51 32.08 -0.38
N GLY A 583 9.60 33.04 0.55
CA GLY A 583 9.09 34.39 0.34
C GLY A 583 7.58 34.55 0.42
N MET A 584 6.89 33.71 1.21
CA MET A 584 5.44 33.77 1.46
C MET A 584 5.15 34.13 2.95
N PRO A 585 5.49 35.35 3.41
CA PRO A 585 5.42 35.71 4.83
C PRO A 585 3.99 35.73 5.40
N GLU A 586 2.97 36.07 4.59
CA GLU A 586 1.58 36.08 5.05
C GLU A 586 1.06 34.66 5.34
N LEU A 587 1.36 33.71 4.44
CA LEU A 587 1.02 32.30 4.63
C LEU A 587 1.76 31.72 5.84
N ALA A 588 3.06 32.00 5.96
CA ALA A 588 3.88 31.57 7.08
C ALA A 588 3.32 32.08 8.42
N ALA A 589 3.07 33.39 8.54
CA ALA A 589 2.54 33.99 9.76
C ALA A 589 1.14 33.46 10.11
N GLY A 590 0.30 33.22 9.10
CA GLY A 590 -1.02 32.60 9.30
C GLY A 590 -0.93 31.19 9.89
N LEU A 591 -0.05 30.35 9.32
CA LEU A 591 0.17 28.99 9.81
C LEU A 591 0.81 28.96 11.20
N GLU A 592 1.86 29.75 11.45
CA GLU A 592 2.52 29.84 12.76
C GLU A 592 1.53 30.21 13.86
N LYS A 593 0.67 31.22 13.62
CA LYS A 593 -0.36 31.66 14.58
C LYS A 593 -1.36 30.54 14.89
N GLU A 594 -1.82 29.84 13.87
CA GLU A 594 -2.78 28.75 14.01
C GLU A 594 -2.16 27.55 14.73
N VAL A 595 -0.94 27.14 14.36
CA VAL A 595 -0.20 26.07 15.05
C VAL A 595 0.01 26.39 16.52
N GLN A 596 0.42 27.63 16.86
CA GLN A 596 0.57 28.05 18.26
C GLN A 596 -0.76 28.03 19.03
N THR A 597 -1.87 28.36 18.36
CA THR A 597 -3.20 28.30 18.97
C THR A 597 -3.61 26.86 19.24
N LEU A 598 -3.42 25.97 18.26
CA LEU A 598 -3.78 24.56 18.37
C LEU A 598 -2.90 23.79 19.35
N ALA A 599 -1.59 24.09 19.41
CA ALA A 599 -0.67 23.45 20.36
C ALA A 599 -1.11 23.64 21.83
N LYS A 600 -1.72 24.78 22.15
CA LYS A 600 -2.29 25.02 23.49
C LYS A 600 -3.48 24.13 23.81
N SER A 601 -4.19 23.64 22.79
CA SER A 601 -5.36 22.78 22.93
C SER A 601 -5.02 21.29 22.96
N VAL A 602 -3.76 20.90 22.74
CA VAL A 602 -3.30 19.49 22.71
C VAL A 602 -2.67 19.06 24.06
N MET A 603 -2.46 19.98 24.99
CA MET A 603 -1.99 19.67 26.36
C MET A 603 -3.16 19.12 27.20
N PHE A 604 -3.48 17.83 27.02
CA PHE A 604 -4.45 17.08 27.82
C PHE A 604 -3.80 16.33 28.98
#